data_AF-A0A1M7GAM4-F1
#
_entry.id   AF-A0A1M7GAM4-F1
#
_cell.length_a   1.000
_cell.length_b   1.000
_cell.length_c   1.000
_cell.angle_alpha   90.00
_cell.angle_beta   90.00
_cell.angle_gamma   90.00
#
_symmetry.space_group_name_H-M   'P 1'
#
loop_
_entity.id
_entity.type
_entity.pdbx_description
1 polymer ?
#
loop_
_entity_poly.entity_id
_entity_poly.type
_entity_poly.pdbx_seq_one_letter_code
_entity_poly.pdbx_strand_id
1 'polypeptide(L)'
;MKIVSGILILVTAYFSFKHGWAVFTAKPGDQNMFTQWNISRSVQIIIGLLTLAVGVMVLFPPTFFAGNVINATLILLIMAFHLKDGNLKATAIEVPFLLLPLVMIWLGHPFKK
;
A
#
# COMPACT_ATOMS: atom_id res chain seq x y z
N MET A 1 -18.13 7.58 -12.52
CA MET A 1 -17.54 7.71 -11.17
C MET A 1 -17.66 6.42 -10.36
N LYS A 2 -18.86 5.97 -9.96
CA LYS A 2 -19.04 4.81 -9.05
C LYS A 2 -18.38 3.50 -9.52
N ILE A 3 -18.48 3.17 -10.82
CA ILE A 3 -17.85 1.96 -11.39
C ILE A 3 -16.32 2.05 -11.30
N VAL A 4 -15.74 3.20 -11.66
CA VAL A 4 -14.30 3.43 -11.61
C VAL A 4 -13.79 3.35 -10.18
N SER A 5 -14.45 4.03 -9.22
CA SER A 5 -14.09 3.92 -7.79
C SER A 5 -14.20 2.48 -7.29
N GLY A 6 -15.23 1.74 -7.67
CA GLY A 6 -15.40 0.34 -7.31
C GLY A 6 -14.28 -0.55 -7.82
N ILE A 7 -13.88 -0.39 -9.09
CA ILE A 7 -12.75 -1.13 -9.67
C ILE A 7 -11.45 -0.78 -8.92
N LEU A 8 -11.18 0.51 -8.68
CA LEU A 8 -9.97 0.93 -7.97
C LEU A 8 -9.92 0.40 -6.53
N ILE A 9 -11.05 0.33 -5.84
CA ILE A 9 -11.16 -0.29 -4.51
C ILE A 9 -10.78 -1.77 -4.57
N LEU A 10 -11.33 -2.53 -5.53
CA LEU A 10 -11.03 -3.95 -5.66
C LEU A 10 -9.56 -4.20 -6.02
N VAL A 11 -9.00 -3.38 -6.92
CA VAL A 11 -7.58 -3.42 -7.28
C VAL A 11 -6.70 -3.13 -6.06
N THR A 12 -7.04 -2.09 -5.29
CA THR A 12 -6.32 -1.73 -4.06
C THR A 12 -6.38 -2.85 -3.05
N ALA A 13 -7.57 -3.39 -2.78
CA ALA A 13 -7.75 -4.50 -1.85
C ALA A 13 -6.92 -5.70 -2.27
N TYR A 14 -6.96 -6.09 -3.56
CA TYR A 14 -6.17 -7.20 -4.09
C TYR A 14 -4.67 -6.99 -3.87
N PHE A 15 -4.12 -5.82 -4.24
CA PHE A 15 -2.70 -5.52 -4.04
C PHE A 15 -2.33 -5.47 -2.55
N SER A 16 -3.16 -4.85 -1.71
CA SER A 16 -2.98 -4.81 -0.26
C SER A 16 -2.91 -6.22 0.35
N PHE A 17 -3.83 -7.11 -0.03
CA PHE A 17 -3.81 -8.50 0.43
C PHE A 17 -2.57 -9.25 -0.08
N LYS A 18 -2.24 -9.10 -1.36
CA LYS A 18 -1.08 -9.75 -1.98
C LYS A 18 0.24 -9.31 -1.32
N HIS A 19 0.47 -8.00 -1.19
CA HIS A 19 1.69 -7.45 -0.64
C HIS A 19 1.79 -7.68 0.86
N GLY A 20 0.70 -7.49 1.60
CA GLY A 20 0.66 -7.77 3.04
C GLY A 20 0.93 -9.23 3.34
N TRP A 21 0.33 -10.17 2.59
CA TRP A 21 0.55 -11.60 2.76
C TRP A 21 1.97 -12.04 2.41
N ALA A 22 2.57 -11.46 1.37
CA ALA A 22 3.95 -11.75 0.96
C ALA A 22 4.98 -11.49 2.07
N VAL A 23 4.73 -10.54 2.97
CA VAL A 23 5.59 -10.29 4.13
C VAL A 23 5.64 -11.51 5.05
N PHE A 24 4.49 -12.17 5.28
CA PHE A 24 4.38 -13.33 6.17
C PHE A 24 4.95 -14.60 5.57
N THR A 25 4.83 -14.76 4.25
CA THR A 25 5.34 -15.94 3.53
C THR A 25 6.80 -15.83 3.12
N ALA A 26 7.45 -14.67 3.31
CA ALA A 26 8.88 -14.48 3.06
C ALA A 26 9.71 -15.47 3.90
N LYS A 27 10.56 -16.24 3.23
CA LYS A 27 11.39 -17.26 3.87
C LYS A 27 12.59 -16.62 4.57
N PRO A 28 13.12 -17.24 5.65
CA PRO A 28 14.39 -16.84 6.22
C PRO A 28 15.49 -16.91 5.15
N GLY A 29 16.11 -15.77 4.84
CA GLY A 29 17.14 -15.66 3.80
C GLY A 29 16.67 -15.06 2.46
N ASP A 30 15.36 -14.84 2.27
CA ASP A 30 14.88 -14.08 1.11
C ASP A 30 15.35 -12.63 1.20
N GLN A 31 16.19 -12.20 0.25
CA GLN A 31 16.52 -10.79 0.11
C GLN A 31 15.31 -10.04 -0.47
N ASN A 32 14.68 -9.23 0.35
CA ASN A 32 13.63 -8.29 -0.05
C ASN A 32 14.10 -6.83 0.20
N MET A 33 13.36 -5.85 -0.32
CA MET A 33 13.67 -4.43 -0.12
C MET A 33 13.86 -4.06 1.36
N PHE A 34 13.08 -4.64 2.26
CA PHE A 34 13.18 -4.39 3.70
C PHE A 34 14.50 -4.89 4.31
N THR A 35 15.01 -6.05 3.85
CA THR A 35 16.32 -6.55 4.27
C THR A 35 17.47 -5.67 3.76
N GLN A 36 17.36 -5.14 2.54
CA GLN A 36 18.35 -4.17 2.00
C GLN A 36 18.37 -2.88 2.83
N TRP A 37 17.22 -2.45 3.33
CA TRP A 37 17.08 -1.28 4.21
C TRP A 37 17.40 -1.54 5.68
N ASN A 38 17.89 -2.73 6.04
CA ASN A 38 18.15 -3.15 7.41
C ASN A 38 16.93 -2.99 8.35
N ILE A 39 15.71 -3.13 7.80
CA ILE A 39 14.47 -3.05 8.58
C ILE A 39 14.25 -4.38 9.29
N SER A 40 14.11 -4.33 10.62
CA SER A 40 13.92 -5.50 11.46
C SER A 40 12.65 -6.27 11.08
N ARG A 41 12.67 -7.60 11.28
CA ARG A 41 11.53 -8.48 10.96
C ARG A 41 10.23 -8.03 11.65
N SER A 42 10.31 -7.52 12.87
CA SER A 42 9.15 -7.00 13.60
C SER A 42 8.50 -5.82 12.89
N VAL A 43 9.30 -4.87 12.38
CA VAL A 43 8.78 -3.72 11.64
C VAL A 43 8.20 -4.15 10.30
N GLN A 44 8.82 -5.11 9.61
CA GLN A 44 8.26 -5.68 8.38
C GLN A 44 6.86 -6.25 8.63
N ILE A 45 6.69 -7.06 9.69
CA ILE A 45 5.39 -7.65 10.06
C ILE A 45 4.35 -6.57 10.35
N ILE A 46 4.73 -5.49 11.05
CA ILE A 46 3.83 -4.36 11.31
C ILE A 46 3.38 -3.70 10.00
N ILE A 47 4.31 -3.44 9.06
CA ILE A 47 3.99 -2.90 7.74
C ILE A 47 3.07 -3.86 6.98
N GLY A 48 3.32 -5.17 7.04
CA GLY A 48 2.47 -6.20 6.45
C GLY A 48 1.05 -6.18 7.00
N LEU A 49 0.90 -6.14 8.34
CA LEU A 49 -0.40 -6.03 9.00
C LEU A 49 -1.14 -4.74 8.62
N LEU A 50 -0.44 -3.61 8.60
CA LEU A 50 -1.04 -2.33 8.17
C LEU A 50 -1.50 -2.39 6.71
N THR A 51 -0.70 -3.02 5.84
CA THR A 51 -1.06 -3.20 4.43
C THR A 51 -2.29 -4.09 4.28
N LEU A 52 -2.40 -5.18 5.03
CA LEU A 52 -3.62 -6.00 5.07
C LEU A 52 -4.82 -5.23 5.61
N ALA A 53 -4.63 -4.45 6.68
CA ALA A 53 -5.66 -3.63 7.28
C ALA A 53 -6.19 -2.59 6.28
N VAL A 54 -5.31 -1.94 5.51
CA VAL A 54 -5.70 -1.04 4.41
C VAL A 54 -6.63 -1.75 3.42
N GLY A 55 -6.29 -2.98 3.01
CA GLY A 55 -7.10 -3.77 2.08
C GLY A 55 -8.53 -4.01 2.58
N VAL A 56 -8.72 -4.16 3.90
CA VAL A 56 -10.04 -4.24 4.53
C VAL A 56 -10.68 -2.86 4.64
N MET A 57 -9.93 -1.84 5.09
CA MET A 57 -10.44 -0.50 5.36
C MET A 57 -11.01 0.19 4.12
N VAL A 58 -10.40 -0.01 2.94
CA VAL A 58 -10.86 0.60 1.69
C VAL A 58 -12.18 0.02 1.18
N LEU A 59 -12.61 -1.15 1.66
CA LEU A 59 -13.88 -1.78 1.26
C LEU A 59 -15.10 -1.15 1.95
N PHE A 60 -14.89 -0.49 3.09
CA PHE A 60 -15.98 0.06 3.90
C PHE A 60 -15.99 1.60 3.87
N PRO A 61 -17.14 2.24 3.57
CA PRO A 61 -17.22 3.70 3.49
C PRO A 61 -16.69 4.47 4.72
N PRO A 62 -16.95 4.04 5.98
CA PRO A 62 -16.47 4.78 7.16
C PRO A 62 -14.95 4.78 7.30
N THR A 63 -14.26 3.73 6.86
CA THR A 63 -12.80 3.57 6.98
C THR A 63 -12.04 3.92 5.70
N PHE A 64 -12.75 4.12 4.59
CA PHE A 64 -12.16 4.36 3.28
C PHE A 64 -11.13 5.48 3.25
N PHE A 65 -11.44 6.65 3.83
CA PHE A 65 -10.52 7.79 3.83
C PHE A 65 -9.24 7.47 4.60
N ALA A 66 -9.38 6.98 5.84
CA ALA A 66 -8.24 6.60 6.67
C ALA A 66 -7.41 5.48 6.02
N GLY A 67 -8.06 4.49 5.40
CA GLY A 67 -7.39 3.41 4.66
C GLY A 67 -6.52 3.94 3.52
N ASN A 68 -7.05 4.86 2.71
CA ASN A 68 -6.27 5.47 1.62
C ASN A 68 -5.14 6.37 2.14
N VAL A 69 -5.34 7.11 3.23
CA VAL A 69 -4.27 7.93 3.86
C VAL A 69 -3.13 7.05 4.37
N ILE A 70 -3.46 5.96 5.07
CA ILE A 70 -2.45 4.98 5.53
C ILE A 70 -1.74 4.37 4.32
N ASN A 71 -2.47 3.98 3.28
CA ASN A 71 -1.89 3.42 2.05
C ASN A 71 -0.89 4.38 1.40
N ALA A 72 -1.29 5.64 1.19
CA ALA A 72 -0.44 6.67 0.61
C ALA A 72 0.81 6.91 1.47
N THR A 73 0.67 6.91 2.79
CA THR A 73 1.80 7.08 3.73
C THR A 73 2.79 5.93 3.64
N LEU A 74 2.31 4.68 3.56
CA LEU A 74 3.17 3.50 3.42
C LEU A 74 3.94 3.52 2.10
N ILE A 75 3.28 3.85 0.99
CA ILE A 75 3.93 3.94 -0.33
C ILE A 75 4.95 5.09 -0.34
N LEU A 76 4.61 6.24 0.24
CA LEU A 76 5.53 7.36 0.37
C LEU A 76 6.77 6.99 1.19
N LEU A 77 6.60 6.21 2.26
CA LEU A 77 7.71 5.70 3.07
C LEU A 77 8.63 4.79 2.25
N ILE A 78 8.05 3.84 1.49
CA ILE A 78 8.78 2.94 0.58
C ILE A 78 9.55 3.75 -0.49
N MET A 79 8.90 4.76 -1.09
CA MET A 79 9.54 5.69 -2.02
C MET A 79 10.72 6.44 -1.39
N ALA A 80 10.56 6.94 -0.17
CA ALA A 80 11.62 7.66 0.53
C ALA A 80 12.84 6.76 0.78
N PHE A 81 12.63 5.46 1.09
CA PHE A 81 13.72 4.50 1.19
C PHE A 81 14.39 4.23 -0.16
N HIS A 82 13.63 4.08 -1.25
CA HIS A 82 14.23 3.95 -2.58
C HIS A 82 15.05 5.18 -2.98
N LEU A 83 14.59 6.38 -2.67
CA LEU A 83 15.33 7.62 -2.89
C LEU A 83 16.60 7.69 -2.05
N LYS A 84 16.55 7.28 -0.78
CA LYS A 84 17.70 7.20 0.10
C LYS A 84 18.81 6.30 -0.46
N ASP A 85 18.42 5.21 -1.13
CA ASP A 85 19.35 4.28 -1.78
C ASP A 85 19.77 4.71 -3.20
N GLY A 86 19.31 5.87 -3.68
CA GLY A 86 19.57 6.35 -5.04
C GLY A 86 18.84 5.56 -6.13
N ASN A 87 17.87 4.71 -5.78
CA ASN A 87 17.13 3.87 -6.72
C ASN A 87 15.95 4.65 -7.35
N LEU A 88 16.30 5.54 -8.29
CA LEU A 88 15.31 6.36 -9.01
C LEU A 88 14.34 5.52 -9.85
N LYS A 89 14.78 4.37 -10.37
CA LYS A 89 13.93 3.46 -11.17
C LYS A 89 12.81 2.89 -10.32
N ALA A 90 13.14 2.34 -9.14
CA ALA A 90 12.13 1.81 -8.23
C ALA A 90 11.22 2.93 -7.70
N THR A 91 11.79 4.10 -7.37
CA THR A 91 10.99 5.27 -6.95
C THR A 91 9.95 5.66 -8.01
N ALA A 92 10.33 5.69 -9.29
CA ALA A 92 9.42 6.03 -10.38
C ALA A 92 8.29 4.99 -10.56
N ILE A 93 8.56 3.72 -10.26
CA ILE A 93 7.56 2.64 -10.28
C ILE A 93 6.52 2.83 -9.17
N GLU A 94 6.91 3.36 -8.02
CA GLU A 94 5.99 3.62 -6.90
C GLU A 94 5.07 4.83 -7.10
N VAL A 95 5.45 5.80 -7.95
CA VAL A 95 4.63 7.00 -8.25
C VAL A 95 3.19 6.66 -8.66
N PRO A 96 2.91 5.78 -9.65
CA PRO A 96 1.53 5.41 -9.98
C PRO A 96 0.80 4.75 -8.80
N PHE A 97 1.49 3.98 -7.95
CA PHE A 97 0.89 3.41 -6.76
C PHE A 97 0.54 4.46 -5.71
N LEU A 98 1.36 5.51 -5.56
CA LEU A 98 1.06 6.64 -4.67
C LEU A 98 -0.13 7.47 -5.19
N LEU A 99 -0.23 7.66 -6.50
CA LEU A 99 -1.35 8.39 -7.11
C LEU A 99 -2.68 7.68 -6.89
N LEU A 100 -2.68 6.34 -6.85
CA LEU A 100 -3.89 5.53 -6.72
C LEU A 100 -4.73 5.89 -5.47
N PRO A 101 -4.23 5.84 -4.21
CA PRO A 101 -5.00 6.23 -3.04
C PRO A 101 -5.41 7.70 -3.04
N LEU A 102 -4.60 8.60 -3.63
CA LEU A 102 -4.95 10.03 -3.74
C LEU A 102 -6.12 10.25 -4.71
N VAL A 103 -6.10 9.58 -5.87
CA VAL A 103 -7.21 9.58 -6.84
C VAL A 103 -8.46 8.96 -6.22
N MET A 104 -8.33 7.89 -5.44
CA MET A 104 -9.44 7.28 -4.73
C MET A 104 -10.07 8.21 -3.68
N ILE A 105 -9.25 8.97 -2.94
CA ILE A 105 -9.76 10.00 -2.01
C ILE A 105 -10.57 11.05 -2.79
N TRP A 106 -10.06 11.51 -3.93
CA TRP A 106 -10.75 12.49 -4.78
C TRP A 106 -12.06 11.95 -5.38
N LEU A 107 -12.06 10.71 -5.88
CA LEU A 107 -13.24 10.06 -6.46
C LEU A 107 -14.30 9.69 -5.40
N GLY A 108 -13.87 9.42 -4.17
CA GLY A 108 -14.73 8.97 -3.09
C GLY A 108 -15.18 7.51 -3.22
N HIS A 109 -15.80 7.02 -2.14
CA HIS A 109 -16.30 5.65 -2.05
C HIS A 109 -17.66 5.52 -2.77
N PRO A 110 -17.88 4.49 -3.62
CA PRO A 110 -19.08 4.38 -4.46
C PRO A 110 -20.39 4.21 -3.68
N PHE A 111 -20.30 3.67 -2.46
CA PHE A 111 -21.43 3.49 -1.53
C PHE A 111 -21.60 4.62 -0.51
N LYS A 112 -20.79 5.70 -0.60
CA LYS A 112 -21.07 6.90 0.18
C LYS A 112 -22.28 7.61 -0.45
N LYS A 113 -23.34 7.79 0.34
CA LYS A 113 -24.49 8.61 -0.06
C LYS A 113 -24.07 10.08 -0.16
#